data_AF-A0A3N4JYJ4-F1
#
_entry.id   AF-A0A3N4JYJ4-F1
#
_cell.length_a   1.000
_cell.length_b   1.000
_cell.length_c   1.000
_cell.angle_alpha   90.00
_cell.angle_beta   90.00
_cell.angle_gamma   90.00
#
_symmetry.space_group_name_H-M   'P 1'
#
loop_
_entity.id
_entity.type
_entity.pdbx_description
1 polymer ?
#
loop_
_entity_poly.entity_id
_entity_poly.type
_entity_poly.pdbx_seq_one_letter_code
_entity_poly.pdbx_strand_id
1 'polypeptide(L)' 'WGQCGGVTWTGCAICALGFNCTVLEDYYSQCVQYRVVYITLNEGKSNAFFG' A
#
# COMPACT_ATOMS: atom_id res chain seq x y z
N TRP A 1 9.82 2.64 1.73
CA TRP A 1 9.37 1.90 2.94
C TRP A 1 9.40 2.88 4.10
N GLY A 2 8.26 3.49 4.43
CA GLY A 2 8.16 4.52 5.47
C GLY A 2 6.82 4.43 6.18
N GLN A 3 6.75 4.93 7.41
CA GLN A 3 5.49 5.04 8.13
C GLN A 3 4.63 6.14 7.50
N CYS A 4 3.35 5.85 7.32
CA CYS A 4 2.36 6.75 6.72
C CYS A 4 1.10 6.88 7.58
N GLY A 5 1.05 6.24 8.74
CA GLY A 5 -0.12 6.28 9.61
C GLY A 5 0.12 5.56 10.94
N GLY A 6 -0.86 5.67 11.82
CA GLY A 6 -0.86 5.14 13.18
C GLY A 6 -1.54 6.11 14.15
N VAL A 7 -2.12 5.60 15.23
CA VAL A 7 -2.86 6.39 16.24
C VAL A 7 -2.12 7.63 16.73
N THR A 8 -0.79 7.58 16.84
CA THR A 8 0.06 8.69 17.30
C THR A 8 0.94 9.30 16.20
N TRP A 9 0.73 8.94 14.93
CA TRP A 9 1.55 9.42 13.82
C TRP A 9 1.13 10.83 13.39
N THR A 10 2.05 11.79 13.53
CA THR A 10 1.86 13.19 13.09
C THR A 10 2.64 13.53 11.82
N GLY A 11 3.32 12.55 11.23
CA GLY A 11 4.09 12.70 10.01
C GLY A 11 3.23 12.72 8.75
N CYS A 12 3.89 12.72 7.58
CA CYS A 12 3.20 12.69 6.31
C CYS A 12 2.41 11.37 6.15
N ALA A 13 1.14 11.48 5.78
CA ALA A 13 0.27 10.32 5.52
C ALA A 13 0.29 9.86 4.05
N ILE A 14 0.97 10.62 3.19
CA ILE A 14 0.99 10.38 1.74
C ILE A 14 2.22 9.55 1.39
N CYS A 15 1.99 8.41 0.76
CA CYS A 15 3.04 7.60 0.18
C CYS A 15 3.46 8.12 -1.20
N ALA A 16 4.68 7.77 -1.64
CA ALA A 16 5.11 8.05 -3.00
C ALA A 16 4.19 7.36 -4.03
N LEU A 17 4.12 7.91 -5.25
CA LEU A 17 3.41 7.29 -6.36
C LEU A 17 3.91 5.84 -6.55
N GLY A 18 2.99 4.88 -6.66
CA GLY A 18 3.36 3.45 -6.69
C GLY A 18 3.14 2.71 -5.36
N PHE A 19 2.82 3.42 -4.28
CA PHE A 19 2.67 2.87 -2.94
C PHE A 19 1.31 3.23 -2.33
N ASN A 20 0.75 2.31 -1.56
CA ASN A 20 -0.42 2.55 -0.72
C ASN A 20 -0.02 2.56 0.75
N CYS A 21 -0.71 3.36 1.56
CA CYS A 21 -0.57 3.27 3.00
C CYS A 21 -1.43 2.11 3.52
N THR A 22 -0.80 1.04 4.01
CA THR A 22 -1.50 -0.11 4.60
C THR A 22 -1.32 -0.10 6.11
N VAL A 23 -2.43 -0.17 6.83
CA VAL A 23 -2.44 -0.32 8.28
C VAL A 23 -1.94 -1.73 8.61
N LEU A 24 -0.87 -1.83 9.38
CA LEU A 24 -0.33 -3.10 9.86
C LEU A 24 -0.74 -3.33 11.32
N GLU A 25 -0.69 -2.28 12.12
CA GLU A 25 -1.05 -2.27 13.54
C GLU A 25 -1.72 -0.92 13.86
N ASP A 26 -2.37 -0.82 15.02
CA ASP A 26 -3.06 0.40 15.46
C ASP A 26 -2.12 1.63 15.45
N TYR A 27 -0.87 1.44 15.89
CA TYR A 27 0.12 2.52 15.97
C TYR A 27 1.03 2.62 14.74
N TYR A 28 0.84 1.77 13.73
CA TYR A 28 1.77 1.68 12.61
C TYR A 28 1.09 1.30 11.29
N SER A 29 1.17 2.22 10.34
CA SER A 29 0.81 1.99 8.94
C SER A 29 2.03 2.23 8.05
N GLN A 30 2.25 1.35 7.09
CA GLN A 30 3.43 1.37 6.24
C GLN A 30 3.07 1.60 4.77
N CYS A 31 3.89 2.38 4.07
CA CYS A 31 3.84 2.47 2.61
C CYS A 31 4.33 1.16 1.98
N VAL A 32 3.39 0.39 1.43
CA VAL A 32 3.64 -0.85 0.71
C VAL A 32 3.43 -0.62 -0.79
N GLN A 33 4.31 -1.18 -1.60
CA GLN A 33 4.19 -1.05 -3.05
C GLN A 33 2.98 -1.83 -3.53
N TYR A 34 2.28 -1.33 -4.55
CA TYR A 34 1.31 -2.16 -5.25
C TYR A 34 2.05 -3.41 -5.77
N ARG A 35 1.51 -4.60 -5.51
CA ARG A 35 2.05 -5.81 -6.13
C ARG A 35 1.75 -5.74 -7.62
N VAL A 36 2.69 -5.19 -8.39
CA VAL A 36 2.64 -5.22 -9.84
C VAL A 36 2.96 -6.66 -10.24
N VAL A 37 1.93 -7.50 -10.33
CA VAL A 37 2.02 -8.69 -11.16
C VAL A 37 2.12 -8.16 -12.57
N TYR A 38 3.32 -8.17 -13.15
CA TYR A 38 3.51 -7.89 -14.56
C TYR A 38 2.46 -8.70 -15.31
N ILE A 39 1.54 -8.01 -16.01
CA ILE A 39 0.56 -8.65 -16.87
C ILE A 39 1.32 -9.33 -18.01
N THR A 40 1.82 -10.55 -17.81
CA THR A 40 1.74 -11.50 -18.90
C THR A 40 0.25 -11.68 -19.14
N LEU A 41 -0.23 -11.28 -20.32
CA LEU A 41 -1.61 -11.52 -20.75
C LEU A 41 -1.80 -13.04 -20.86
N ASN A 42 -2.02 -13.70 -19.73
CA ASN A 42 -2.43 -15.09 -19.63
C ASN A 42 -3.46 -15.17 -18.52
N GLU A 43 -4.62 -15.67 -18.89
CA GLU A 43 -5.87 -15.71 -18.16
C GLU A 43 -5.68 -16.21 -16.72
N GLY A 44 -6.03 -15.39 -15.71
CA GLY A 44 -6.31 -15.91 -14.36
C GLY A 44 -5.63 -15.30 -13.13
N LYS A 45 -5.30 -14.00 -13.10
CA LYS A 45 -5.08 -13.28 -11.81
C LYS A 45 -5.53 -11.82 -11.90
N SER A 46 -6.80 -11.66 -12.26
CA SER A 46 -7.58 -10.47 -11.97
C SER A 46 -8.03 -10.50 -10.51
N ASN A 47 -7.35 -9.72 -9.67
CA ASN A 47 -7.83 -9.35 -8.34
C ASN A 47 -6.98 -8.16 -7.90
N ALA A 48 -7.25 -6.95 -8.39
CA ALA A 48 -8.36 -6.09 -7.94
C ALA A 48 -8.34 -5.89 -6.43
N PHE A 49 -7.89 -4.71 -5.99
CA PHE A 49 -8.57 -3.92 -4.97
C PHE A 49 -8.11 -2.47 -5.17
N PHE A 50 -8.83 -1.78 -6.06
CA PHE A 50 -8.99 -0.33 -5.97
C PHE A 50 -10.16 -0.13 -5.03
N GLY A 51 -9.87 0.14 -3.77
CA GLY A 51 -10.84 0.36 -2.70
C GLY A 51 -10.08 0.74 -1.44
#